data_AF-A0A967MU26-F1
#
_entry.id   AF-A0A967MU26-F1
#
_cell.length_a   1.000
_cell.length_b   1.000
_cell.length_c   1.000
_cell.angle_alpha   90.00
_cell.angle_beta   90.00
_cell.angle_gamma   90.00
#
_symmetry.space_group_name_H-M   'P 1'
#
loop_
_entity.id
_entity.type
_entity.pdbx_description
1 polymer ?
#
loop_
_entity_poly.entity_id
_entity_poly.type
_entity_poly.pdbx_seq_one_letter_code
_entity_poly.pdbx_strand_id
1 'polypeptide(L)' 'MREAAASTEYSLGLTGWPLEHSLSPALHQAALAAAGLSGEYRLYPVHPTKPGELRDLLERMRRGQLHGLNVTVP' A
#
# COMPACT_ATOMS: atom_id res chain seq x y z
N MET A 1 -12.32 32.73 -3.35
CA MET A 1 -12.05 31.63 -2.39
C MET A 1 -11.91 30.36 -3.20
N ARG A 2 -10.72 29.74 -3.22
CA ARG A 2 -10.54 28.42 -3.84
C ARG A 2 -10.99 27.38 -2.82
N GLU A 3 -11.96 26.57 -3.20
CA GLU A 3 -12.40 25.39 -2.46
C GLU A 3 -11.17 24.51 -2.20
N ALA A 4 -10.88 24.22 -0.93
CA ALA A 4 -9.85 23.26 -0.57
C ALA A 4 -10.36 21.88 -1.03
N ALA A 5 -9.85 21.39 -2.15
CA ALA A 5 -10.08 20.01 -2.57
C ALA A 5 -9.71 19.11 -1.39
N ALA A 6 -10.61 18.20 -1.01
CA ALA A 6 -10.36 17.25 0.07
C ALA A 6 -8.98 16.60 -0.15
N SER A 7 -8.10 16.71 0.85
CA SER A 7 -6.76 16.12 0.78
C SER A 7 -6.92 14.60 0.77
N THR A 8 -6.82 13.98 -0.40
CA THR A 8 -6.77 12.52 -0.52
C THR A 8 -5.52 12.01 0.19
N GLU A 9 -5.69 11.15 1.18
CA GLU A 9 -4.58 10.42 1.80
C GLU A 9 -4.45 9.03 1.16
N TYR A 10 -3.33 8.78 0.48
CA TYR A 10 -3.07 7.51 -0.18
C TYR A 10 -2.60 6.46 0.81
N SER A 11 -3.42 5.44 1.07
CA SER A 11 -2.95 4.16 1.64
C SER A 11 -2.48 3.20 0.53
N LEU A 12 -1.17 2.94 0.45
CA LEU A 12 -0.52 2.07 -0.54
C LEU A 12 0.31 0.98 0.15
N GLY A 13 0.77 -0.03 -0.59
CA GLY A 13 1.71 -0.99 -0.02
C GLY A 13 2.28 -2.04 -0.96
N LEU A 14 2.95 -3.02 -0.37
CA LEU A 14 3.53 -4.19 -1.02
C LEU A 14 3.01 -5.47 -0.36
N THR A 15 2.59 -6.45 -1.16
CA THR A 15 2.26 -7.81 -0.69
C THR A 15 3.14 -8.87 -1.35
N GLY A 16 3.31 -10.00 -0.65
CA GLY A 16 4.24 -11.10 -0.96
C GLY A 16 4.83 -11.69 0.34
N TRP A 17 5.82 -12.59 0.22
CA TRP A 17 6.49 -13.20 1.37
C TRP A 17 7.86 -13.81 0.99
N PRO A 18 8.95 -13.57 1.74
CA PRO A 18 9.13 -12.59 2.84
C PRO A 18 9.25 -11.14 2.34
N LEU A 19 9.03 -10.15 3.22
CA LEU A 19 9.05 -8.71 2.85
C LEU A 19 10.01 -7.86 3.68
N GLU A 20 10.63 -8.40 4.72
CA GLU A 20 11.41 -7.69 5.75
C GLU A 20 12.60 -6.91 5.18
N HIS A 21 13.14 -7.35 4.04
CA HIS A 21 14.28 -6.72 3.38
C HIS A 21 13.88 -5.78 2.24
N SER A 22 12.59 -5.56 2.00
CA SER A 22 12.12 -4.70 0.93
C SER A 22 12.43 -3.24 1.24
N LEU A 23 13.13 -2.57 0.32
CA LEU A 23 13.35 -1.11 0.36
C LEU A 23 12.14 -0.30 -0.12
N SER A 24 11.09 -0.98 -0.60
CA SER A 24 9.90 -0.35 -1.18
C SER A 24 9.24 0.68 -0.24
N PRO A 25 9.10 0.45 1.09
CA PRO A 25 8.52 1.44 1.98
C PRO A 25 9.29 2.76 2.00
N ALA A 26 10.62 2.70 2.13
CA ALA A 26 11.45 3.91 2.14
C ALA A 26 11.38 4.64 0.79
N LEU A 27 11.46 3.90 -0.32
CA LEU A 27 11.42 4.47 -1.66
C LEU A 27 10.08 5.15 -1.96
N HIS A 28 8.96 4.47 -1.69
CA HIS A 28 7.64 4.99 -2.02
C HIS A 28 7.15 6.06 -1.04
N GLN A 29 7.55 6.00 0.23
CA GLN A 29 7.28 7.11 1.15
C GLN A 29 8.00 8.38 0.72
N ALA A 30 9.27 8.27 0.30
CA ALA A 30 10.01 9.40 -0.25
C ALA A 30 9.39 9.93 -1.56
N ALA A 31 8.89 9.04 -2.42
CA ALA A 31 8.21 9.42 -3.66
C ALA A 31 6.88 10.18 -3.40
N LEU A 32 6.06 9.72 -2.44
CA LEU A 32 4.84 10.43 -2.04
C LEU A 32 5.17 11.85 -1.56
N ALA A 33 6.16 11.99 -0.69
CA ALA A 33 6.61 13.28 -0.19
C ALA A 33 7.15 14.19 -1.31
N ALA A 34 7.98 13.65 -2.21
CA ALA A 34 8.54 14.40 -3.34
C ALA A 34 7.47 14.85 -4.35
N ALA A 35 6.37 14.09 -4.48
CA ALA A 35 5.25 14.43 -5.34
C ALA A 35 4.22 15.37 -4.69
N GLY A 36 4.40 15.74 -3.41
CA GLY A 36 3.42 16.54 -2.67
C GLY A 36 2.10 15.81 -2.39
N LEU A 37 2.14 14.48 -2.34
CA LEU A 37 0.98 13.63 -2.07
C LEU A 37 1.00 13.17 -0.61
N SER A 38 -0.13 13.33 0.09
CA SER A 38 -0.30 12.81 1.44
C SER A 38 -0.60 11.32 1.40
N GLY A 39 0.08 10.52 2.23
CA GLY A 39 -0.19 9.08 2.29
C GLY A 39 0.91 8.27 2.97
N GLU A 40 0.69 6.96 2.97
CA GLU A 40 1.56 5.96 3.56
C GLU A 40 1.80 4.80 2.60
N TYR A 41 2.99 4.20 2.70
CA TYR A 41 3.32 2.95 2.04
C TYR A 41 3.72 1.89 3.07
N ARG A 42 2.97 0.79 3.15
CA ARG A 42 3.18 -0.28 4.16
C ARG A 42 3.46 -1.65 3.55
N LEU A 43 4.05 -2.54 4.33
CA LEU A 43 4.20 -3.96 3.99
C LEU A 43 2.99 -4.74 4.47
N TYR A 44 2.44 -5.58 3.60
CA TYR A 44 1.33 -6.49 3.87
C TYR A 44 1.78 -7.93 3.58
N PRO A 45 2.58 -8.54 4.49
CA PRO A 45 3.08 -9.89 4.30
C PRO A 45 1.92 -10.88 4.25
N VAL A 46 1.92 -11.75 3.24
CA VAL A 46 0.90 -12.80 3.07
C VAL A 46 1.63 -14.11 2.88
N HIS A 47 1.45 -15.03 3.82
CA HIS A 47 2.17 -16.30 3.76
C HIS A 47 1.62 -17.19 2.63
N PRO A 48 2.46 -17.85 1.81
CA PRO A 48 2.01 -18.66 0.67
C PRO A 48 1.07 -19.81 1.05
N THR A 49 1.19 -20.34 2.26
CA THR A 49 0.34 -21.42 2.77
C THR A 49 -1.02 -20.94 3.30
N LYS A 50 -1.31 -19.64 3.22
CA LYS A 50 -2.53 -19.03 3.76
C LYS A 50 -3.23 -18.15 2.71
N PRO A 51 -3.76 -18.75 1.61
CA PRO A 51 -4.39 -17.99 0.53
C PRO A 51 -5.61 -17.14 0.96
N GLY A 52 -6.21 -17.43 2.11
CA GLY A 52 -7.27 -16.60 2.71
C GLY A 52 -6.79 -15.18 3.06
N GLU A 53 -5.53 -15.03 3.49
CA GLU A 53 -4.97 -13.71 3.86
C GLU A 53 -4.87 -12.79 2.64
N LEU A 54 -4.53 -13.32 1.46
CA LEU A 54 -4.53 -12.54 0.21
C LEU A 54 -5.94 -12.07 -0.13
N ARG A 55 -6.94 -12.95 0.02
CA ARG A 55 -8.34 -12.60 -0.26
C ARG A 55 -8.79 -11.46 0.64
N ASP A 56 -8.53 -11.56 1.93
CA ASP A 56 -8.90 -10.52 2.90
C ASP A 56 -8.22 -9.18 2.58
N LEU A 57 -6.95 -9.22 2.16
CA LEU A 57 -6.22 -8.03 1.72
C LEU A 57 -6.85 -7.38 0.47
N LEU A 58 -7.26 -8.18 -0.51
CA LEU A 58 -7.94 -7.68 -1.72
C LEU A 58 -9.35 -7.14 -1.41
N GLU A 59 -10.05 -7.71 -0.43
CA GLU A 59 -11.32 -7.15 0.05
C GLU A 59 -11.14 -5.76 0.68
N ARG A 60 -10.03 -5.51 1.38
CA ARG A 60 -9.70 -4.17 1.89
C ARG A 60 -9.52 -3.15 0.76
N MET A 61 -8.89 -3.54 -0.34
CA MET A 61 -8.80 -2.69 -1.54
C MET A 61 -10.18 -2.39 -2.13
N ARG A 62 -11.03 -3.41 -2.29
CA ARG A 62 -12.41 -3.23 -2.82
C ARG A 62 -13.26 -2.31 -1.94
N ARG A 63 -13.00 -2.28 -0.63
CA ARG A 63 -13.68 -1.39 0.33
C ARG A 63 -13.09 0.02 0.39
N GLY A 64 -12.09 0.34 -0.42
CA GLY A 64 -11.43 1.65 -0.43
C GLY A 64 -10.50 1.91 0.75
N GLN A 65 -10.15 0.87 1.52
CA GLN A 65 -9.20 1.02 2.64
C GLN A 65 -7.74 1.02 2.16
N LEU A 66 -7.50 0.49 0.96
CA LEU A 66 -6.21 0.50 0.26
C LEU A 66 -6.45 0.99 -1.17
N HIS A 67 -5.64 1.94 -1.62
CA HIS A 67 -5.74 2.51 -2.97
C HIS A 67 -4.92 1.72 -3.98
N GLY A 68 -3.92 0.94 -3.56
CA GLY A 68 -3.06 0.19 -4.45
C GLY A 68 -2.06 -0.70 -3.72
N LEU A 69 -1.62 -1.75 -4.41
CA LEU A 69 -0.58 -2.67 -3.95
C LEU A 69 0.40 -2.97 -5.09
N ASN A 70 1.69 -2.95 -4.77
CA ASN A 70 2.67 -3.74 -5.50
C ASN A 70 2.56 -5.21 -5.06
N VAL A 71 2.93 -6.12 -5.95
CA VAL A 71 2.95 -7.57 -5.69
C VAL A 71 4.35 -8.09 -5.99
N THR A 72 4.90 -8.89 -5.07
CA THR A 72 6.15 -9.62 -5.25
C THR A 72 5.95 -11.08 -4.88
N VAL A 73 6.97 -11.90 -5.11
CA VAL A 73 6.94 -13.35 -4.88
C VAL A 73 6.63 -13.74 -3.43
N PRO A 74 6.04 -14.92 -3.21
CA PRO A 74 5.18 -15.64 -4.16
C PRO A 74 3.84 -14.91 -4.36
#